data_AF-A0A927I1H9-F1
#
_entry.id   AF-A0A927I1H9-F1
#
_cell.length_a   1.000
_cell.length_b   1.000
_cell.length_c   1.000
_cell.angle_alpha   90.00
_cell.angle_beta   90.00
_cell.angle_gamma   90.00
#
_symmetry.space_group_name_H-M   'P 1'
#
loop_
_entity.id
_entity.type
_entity.pdbx_description
1 polymer ?
#
loop_
_entity_poly.entity_id
_entity_poly.type
_entity_poly.pdbx_seq_one_letter_code
_entity_poly.pdbx_strand_id
1 'polypeptide(L)'
;MRAAAIAKRKGFEPAPAPLRSRYKSRPIASTPAIAELLRQHAPVAIGVSGGKDSQAAAIATFEYLDRVGHIGPRLALHPAYRQFGMTRVSCRFCIMSSLADLKAASCQTKAHELYRTMVDLECRSSFAFQGARWLGDIAPHLLDHDARDALVLAKKTAARRIAAERRISRPMRFVKGWPTRMLSDTEADLLAEVRAEISGLLQLNARFLDRDGIHGRYAELLAVKASKSRSA
;
A
#
# COMPACT_ATOMS: atom_id res chain seq x y z
N MET A 1 32.75 -23.28 -31.15
CA MET A 1 32.11 -24.62 -31.12
C MET A 1 31.67 -25.12 -29.74
N ARG A 2 32.08 -24.55 -28.58
CA ARG A 2 31.70 -25.08 -27.25
C ARG A 2 30.36 -24.61 -26.66
N ALA A 3 29.78 -23.49 -27.11
CA ALA A 3 28.50 -22.97 -26.57
C ALA A 3 27.25 -23.70 -27.10
N ALA A 4 27.28 -24.15 -28.37
CA ALA A 4 26.16 -24.84 -28.99
C ALA A 4 25.87 -26.23 -28.39
N ALA A 5 26.90 -26.87 -27.80
CA ALA A 5 26.78 -28.19 -27.19
C ALA A 5 26.06 -28.17 -25.82
N ILE A 6 26.03 -27.03 -25.12
CA ILE A 6 25.39 -26.91 -23.80
C ILE A 6 23.87 -26.73 -23.93
N ALA A 7 23.40 -26.09 -25.01
CA ALA A 7 21.97 -25.81 -25.23
C ALA A 7 21.12 -27.08 -25.45
N LYS A 8 21.68 -28.12 -26.11
CA LYS A 8 20.97 -29.38 -26.39
C LYS A 8 20.68 -30.23 -25.14
N ARG A 9 21.34 -30.00 -24.00
CA ARG A 9 21.19 -30.85 -22.78
C ARG A 9 20.00 -30.47 -21.88
N LYS A 10 19.25 -29.41 -22.17
CA LYS A 10 18.15 -28.92 -21.29
C LYS A 10 16.77 -28.81 -21.95
N GLY A 11 16.55 -29.45 -23.11
CA GLY A 11 15.23 -29.46 -23.75
C GLY A 11 14.68 -28.07 -24.10
N PHE A 12 15.55 -27.06 -24.24
CA PHE A 12 15.15 -25.72 -24.62
C PHE A 12 15.12 -25.66 -26.15
N GLU A 13 13.91 -25.70 -26.72
CA GLU A 13 13.74 -25.41 -28.14
C GLU A 13 14.25 -23.99 -28.44
N PRO A 14 14.91 -23.77 -29.60
CA PRO A 14 15.21 -22.41 -30.03
C PRO A 14 13.91 -21.61 -30.11
N ALA A 15 13.93 -20.37 -29.61
CA ALA A 15 12.78 -19.50 -29.67
C ALA A 15 12.25 -19.44 -31.11
N PRO A 16 10.92 -19.57 -31.33
CA PRO A 16 10.35 -19.48 -32.66
C PRO A 16 10.76 -18.15 -33.30
N ALA A 17 10.90 -18.15 -34.63
CA ALA A 17 11.20 -16.94 -35.39
C ALA A 17 10.25 -15.81 -34.97
N PRO A 18 10.75 -14.57 -34.80
CA PRO A 18 9.96 -13.48 -34.26
C PRO A 18 8.69 -13.30 -35.09
N LEU A 19 7.53 -13.43 -34.44
CA LEU A 19 6.24 -13.12 -35.05
C LEU A 19 6.32 -11.69 -35.58
N ARG A 20 6.20 -11.51 -36.90
CA ARG A 20 6.11 -10.16 -37.50
C ARG A 20 4.86 -9.49 -36.93
N SER A 21 5.06 -8.56 -36.00
CA SER A 21 3.98 -7.82 -35.35
C SER A 21 3.14 -7.12 -36.41
N ARG A 22 1.83 -7.43 -36.45
CA ARG A 22 0.83 -6.72 -37.28
C ARG A 22 0.51 -5.32 -36.74
N TYR A 23 1.09 -4.93 -35.60
CA TYR A 23 0.81 -3.66 -34.94
C TYR A 23 1.96 -2.67 -35.14
N LYS A 24 1.60 -1.41 -35.41
CA LYS A 24 2.56 -0.30 -35.56
C LYS A 24 3.41 -0.20 -34.30
N SER A 25 4.73 -0.28 -34.44
CA SER A 25 5.67 -0.24 -33.30
C SER A 25 5.41 1.00 -32.45
N ARG A 26 5.20 0.82 -31.15
CA ARG A 26 4.96 1.95 -30.25
C ARG A 26 6.27 2.72 -30.01
N PRO A 27 6.25 4.06 -30.02
CA PRO A 27 7.43 4.85 -29.75
C PRO A 27 7.88 4.66 -28.30
N ILE A 28 9.19 4.52 -28.08
CA ILE A 28 9.82 4.57 -26.77
C ILE A 28 10.47 5.94 -26.62
N ALA A 29 10.16 6.63 -25.53
CA ALA A 29 10.87 7.85 -25.17
C ALA A 29 12.31 7.51 -24.76
N SER A 30 13.28 8.17 -25.38
CA SER A 30 14.72 7.97 -25.13
C SER A 30 15.45 9.31 -25.17
N THR A 31 16.62 9.38 -24.53
CA THR A 31 17.52 10.54 -24.55
C THR A 31 18.80 10.19 -25.33
N PRO A 32 19.56 11.19 -25.82
CA PRO A 32 20.85 10.92 -26.49
C PRO A 32 21.82 10.09 -25.65
N ALA A 33 21.86 10.32 -24.34
CA ALA A 33 22.69 9.54 -23.41
C ALA A 33 22.27 8.07 -23.36
N ILE A 34 20.96 7.78 -23.32
CA ILE A 34 20.45 6.40 -23.37
C ILE A 34 20.76 5.77 -24.73
N ALA A 35 20.57 6.49 -25.84
CA ALA A 35 20.87 5.98 -27.17
C ALA A 35 22.34 5.57 -27.32
N GLU A 36 23.26 6.36 -26.77
CA GLU A 36 24.69 6.02 -26.77
C GLU A 36 25.00 4.77 -25.95
N LEU A 37 24.43 4.64 -24.75
CA LEU A 37 24.55 3.42 -23.94
C LEU A 37 23.99 2.18 -24.66
N LEU A 38 22.89 2.33 -25.39
CA LEU A 38 22.31 1.24 -26.17
C LEU A 38 23.20 0.85 -27.35
N ARG A 39 23.85 1.79 -28.04
CA ARG A 39 24.85 1.47 -29.07
C ARG A 39 26.04 0.70 -28.51
N GLN A 40 26.42 0.97 -27.27
CA GLN A 40 27.48 0.25 -26.55
C GLN A 40 27.01 -1.09 -25.96
N HIS A 41 25.78 -1.51 -26.26
CA HIS A 41 25.18 -2.76 -25.79
C HIS A 41 25.15 -2.87 -24.25
N ALA A 42 24.98 -1.74 -23.56
CA ALA A 42 24.82 -1.73 -22.11
C ALA A 42 23.64 -2.61 -21.67
N PRO A 43 23.69 -3.25 -20.49
CA PRO A 43 22.57 -4.02 -19.95
C PRO A 43 21.29 -3.16 -19.84
N VAL A 44 20.15 -3.71 -20.27
CA VAL A 44 18.85 -3.05 -20.18
C VAL A 44 17.94 -3.82 -19.23
N ALA A 45 17.37 -3.12 -18.25
CA ALA A 45 16.35 -3.65 -17.35
C ALA A 45 15.05 -2.86 -17.50
N ILE A 46 13.92 -3.57 -17.52
CA ILE A 46 12.58 -2.97 -17.48
C ILE A 46 11.80 -3.57 -16.31
N GLY A 47 11.26 -2.70 -15.46
CA GLY A 47 10.37 -3.10 -14.38
C GLY A 47 9.01 -3.49 -14.95
N VAL A 48 8.61 -4.75 -14.82
CA VAL A 48 7.30 -5.23 -15.29
C VAL A 48 6.45 -5.59 -14.09
N SER A 49 5.50 -4.71 -13.78
CA SER A 49 4.58 -4.83 -12.65
C SER A 49 3.41 -5.77 -12.86
N GLY A 50 3.46 -6.68 -13.82
CA GLY A 50 2.36 -7.60 -14.15
C GLY A 50 1.10 -6.92 -14.71
N GLY A 51 0.92 -5.61 -14.51
CA GLY A 51 -0.16 -4.83 -15.09
C GLY A 51 0.07 -4.56 -16.58
N LYS A 52 -1.03 -4.42 -17.32
CA LYS A 52 -1.06 -4.19 -18.78
C LYS A 52 -0.10 -3.12 -19.29
N ASP A 53 0.06 -2.02 -18.55
CA ASP A 53 0.87 -0.87 -18.99
C ASP A 53 2.37 -1.21 -18.94
N SER A 54 2.79 -1.88 -17.87
CA SER A 54 4.19 -2.33 -17.71
C SER A 54 4.55 -3.47 -18.68
N GLN A 55 3.58 -4.34 -19.00
CA GLN A 55 3.73 -5.39 -20.01
C GLN A 55 3.88 -4.78 -21.40
N ALA A 56 3.03 -3.80 -21.75
CA ALA A 56 3.12 -3.08 -23.01
C ALA A 56 4.44 -2.31 -23.14
N ALA A 57 4.91 -1.68 -22.06
CA ALA A 57 6.20 -1.00 -22.02
C ALA A 57 7.38 -1.97 -22.24
N ALA A 58 7.32 -3.17 -21.65
CA ALA A 58 8.34 -4.22 -21.85
C ALA A 58 8.41 -4.69 -23.30
N ILE A 59 7.25 -4.98 -23.90
CA ILE A 59 7.16 -5.41 -25.30
C ILE A 59 7.72 -4.32 -26.22
N ALA A 60 7.26 -3.07 -26.07
CA ALA A 60 7.73 -1.96 -26.88
C ALA A 60 9.24 -1.68 -26.71
N THR A 61 9.76 -1.87 -25.49
CA THR A 61 11.20 -1.73 -25.22
C THR A 61 11.98 -2.82 -25.94
N PHE A 62 11.54 -4.09 -25.89
CA PHE A 62 12.24 -5.20 -26.56
C PHE A 62 12.21 -5.04 -28.08
N GLU A 63 11.08 -4.65 -28.67
CA GLU A 63 10.97 -4.33 -30.10
C GLU A 63 11.90 -3.18 -30.50
N TYR A 64 12.05 -2.16 -29.65
CA TYR A 64 12.97 -1.07 -29.89
C TYR A 64 14.43 -1.54 -29.86
N LEU A 65 14.81 -2.34 -28.86
CA LEU A 65 16.15 -2.90 -28.74
C LEU A 65 16.52 -3.75 -29.96
N ASP A 66 15.58 -4.58 -30.44
CA ASP A 66 15.77 -5.36 -31.67
C ASP A 66 15.98 -4.44 -32.88
N ARG A 67 15.16 -3.40 -33.01
CA ARG A 67 15.23 -2.44 -34.13
C ARG A 67 16.54 -1.68 -34.17
N VAL A 68 17.14 -1.34 -33.03
CA VAL A 68 18.42 -0.63 -32.96
C VAL A 68 19.64 -1.55 -32.94
N GLY A 69 19.44 -2.87 -33.11
CA GLY A 69 20.53 -3.84 -33.14
C GLY A 69 21.22 -4.05 -31.79
N HIS A 70 20.51 -3.82 -30.68
CA HIS A 70 21.07 -4.05 -29.33
C HIS A 70 21.20 -5.55 -29.04
N ILE A 71 22.44 -5.99 -28.78
CA ILE A 71 22.79 -7.38 -28.46
C ILE A 71 23.18 -7.60 -26.99
N GLY A 72 23.07 -6.57 -26.15
CA GLY A 72 23.45 -6.62 -24.74
C GLY A 72 22.46 -7.38 -23.86
N PRO A 73 22.80 -7.66 -22.59
CA PRO A 73 21.90 -8.36 -21.67
C PRO A 73 20.57 -7.63 -21.49
N ARG A 74 19.47 -8.38 -21.60
CA ARG A 74 18.11 -7.92 -21.27
C ARG A 74 17.70 -8.58 -19.96
N LEU A 75 17.74 -7.82 -18.88
CA LEU A 75 17.67 -8.36 -17.53
C LEU A 75 16.25 -8.83 -17.20
N ALA A 76 16.19 -10.01 -16.59
CA ALA A 76 14.95 -10.67 -16.22
C ALA A 76 14.22 -9.91 -15.10
N LEU A 77 12.90 -10.06 -15.10
CA LEU A 77 11.99 -9.41 -14.15
C LEU A 77 12.49 -9.53 -12.70
N HIS A 78 12.21 -8.49 -11.91
CA HIS A 78 12.56 -8.43 -10.49
C HIS A 78 12.17 -9.74 -9.77
N PRO A 79 12.99 -10.24 -8.82
CA PRO A 79 12.73 -11.51 -8.11
C PRO A 79 11.31 -11.63 -7.53
N ALA A 80 10.70 -10.52 -7.14
CA ALA A 80 9.30 -10.45 -6.73
C ALA A 80 8.35 -11.21 -7.66
N TYR A 81 8.48 -11.03 -8.98
CA TYR A 81 7.60 -11.68 -9.95
C TYR A 81 7.97 -13.15 -10.16
N ARG A 82 9.26 -13.44 -10.32
CA ARG A 82 9.71 -14.77 -10.79
C ARG A 82 9.92 -15.77 -9.68
N GLN A 83 10.23 -15.31 -8.48
CA GLN A 83 10.61 -16.15 -7.35
C GLN A 83 9.59 -16.08 -6.22
N PHE A 84 9.00 -14.90 -5.99
CA PHE A 84 8.12 -14.69 -4.84
C PHE A 84 6.63 -14.74 -5.21
N GLY A 85 6.29 -14.89 -6.49
CA GLY A 85 4.89 -14.99 -6.95
C GLY A 85 4.09 -13.70 -6.74
N MET A 86 4.78 -12.55 -6.63
CA MET A 86 4.13 -11.26 -6.50
C MET A 86 3.65 -10.76 -7.87
N THR A 87 2.53 -10.07 -7.85
CA THR A 87 1.98 -9.37 -9.00
C THR A 87 2.54 -7.97 -9.15
N ARG A 88 3.18 -7.39 -8.12
CA ARG A 88 3.79 -6.03 -8.15
C ARG A 88 5.05 -5.93 -7.29
N VAL A 89 5.91 -4.96 -7.60
CA VAL A 89 7.04 -4.55 -6.75
C VAL A 89 6.64 -3.25 -6.06
N SER A 90 6.69 -3.26 -4.73
CA SER A 90 6.35 -2.12 -3.87
C SER A 90 7.00 -2.28 -2.50
N CYS A 91 6.66 -1.40 -1.55
CA CYS A 91 7.02 -1.59 -0.15
C CYS A 91 6.50 -2.94 0.35
N ARG A 92 7.29 -3.60 1.21
CA ARG A 92 6.87 -4.85 1.85
C ARG A 92 5.66 -4.60 2.74
N PHE A 93 4.63 -5.44 2.59
CA PHE A 93 3.29 -5.21 3.17
C PHE A 93 2.75 -3.80 2.82
N CYS A 94 2.72 -3.47 1.53
CA CYS A 94 2.07 -2.23 1.07
C CYS A 94 0.56 -2.29 1.31
N ILE A 95 0.00 -1.19 1.84
CA ILE A 95 -1.44 -0.99 2.06
C ILE A 95 -2.29 -1.18 0.80
N MET A 96 -1.69 -1.02 -0.38
CA MET A 96 -2.37 -1.22 -1.67
C MET A 96 -2.12 -2.60 -2.29
N SER A 97 -1.45 -3.52 -1.57
CA SER A 97 -1.15 -4.86 -2.09
C SER A 97 -2.38 -5.76 -2.09
N SER A 98 -2.44 -6.66 -3.07
CA SER A 98 -3.46 -7.71 -3.10
C SER A 98 -3.26 -8.70 -1.95
N LEU A 99 -4.28 -9.48 -1.61
CA LEU A 99 -4.15 -10.55 -0.63
C LEU A 99 -3.08 -11.58 -1.04
N ALA A 100 -2.99 -11.88 -2.34
CA ALA A 100 -1.99 -12.79 -2.87
C ALA A 100 -0.57 -12.24 -2.65
N ASP A 101 -0.34 -10.95 -2.91
CA ASP A 101 0.97 -10.32 -2.68
C ASP A 101 1.33 -10.26 -1.19
N LEU A 102 0.34 -10.07 -0.31
CA LEU A 102 0.57 -10.07 1.15
C LEU A 102 0.96 -11.45 1.65
N LYS A 103 0.31 -12.52 1.16
CA LYS A 103 0.70 -13.91 1.43
C LYS A 103 2.09 -14.23 0.88
N ALA A 104 2.37 -13.81 -0.36
CA ALA A 104 3.69 -13.95 -0.97
C ALA A 104 4.78 -13.23 -0.16
N ALA A 105 4.48 -12.04 0.35
CA ALA A 105 5.37 -11.30 1.24
C ALA A 105 5.60 -12.03 2.56
N SER A 106 4.56 -12.60 3.18
CA SER A 106 4.70 -13.33 4.46
C SER A 106 5.48 -14.63 4.33
N CYS A 107 5.56 -15.23 3.13
CA CYS A 107 6.42 -16.40 2.92
C CYS A 107 7.92 -16.09 2.90
N GLN A 108 8.31 -14.81 2.86
CA GLN A 108 9.71 -14.42 2.84
C GLN A 108 10.22 -14.28 4.28
N THR A 109 11.23 -15.05 4.67
CA THR A 109 11.79 -15.03 6.04
C THR A 109 12.28 -13.66 6.48
N LYS A 110 12.90 -12.91 5.56
CA LYS A 110 13.30 -11.50 5.75
C LYS A 110 12.12 -10.57 6.03
N ALA A 111 10.89 -11.05 5.81
CA ALA A 111 9.68 -10.30 6.06
C ALA A 111 9.10 -10.42 7.46
N HIS A 112 9.46 -11.47 8.19
CA HIS A 112 8.74 -11.88 9.39
C HIS A 112 8.85 -10.85 10.53
N GLU A 113 10.02 -10.22 10.71
CA GLU A 113 10.18 -9.18 11.73
C GLU A 113 9.24 -7.99 11.47
N LEU A 114 9.28 -7.43 10.25
CA LEU A 114 8.37 -6.34 9.87
C LEU A 114 6.90 -6.77 9.97
N TYR A 115 6.56 -8.00 9.58
CA TYR A 115 5.20 -8.52 9.72
C TYR A 115 4.74 -8.43 11.17
N ARG A 116 5.54 -8.92 12.11
CA ARG A 116 5.24 -8.85 13.55
C ARG A 116 5.14 -7.42 14.05
N THR A 117 6.06 -6.54 13.66
CA THR A 117 6.01 -5.12 14.02
C THR A 117 4.73 -4.46 13.50
N MET A 118 4.30 -4.76 12.28
CA MET A 118 3.08 -4.20 11.73
C MET A 118 1.83 -4.76 12.41
N VAL A 119 1.83 -6.04 12.78
CA VAL A 119 0.74 -6.64 13.57
C VAL A 119 0.70 -6.04 14.97
N ASP A 120 1.83 -5.78 15.63
CA ASP A 120 1.86 -5.05 16.91
C ASP A 120 1.21 -3.65 16.77
N LEU A 121 1.51 -2.92 15.70
CA LEU A 121 0.88 -1.63 15.41
C LEU A 121 -0.64 -1.76 15.19
N GLU A 122 -1.10 -2.79 14.47
CA GLU A 122 -2.54 -3.08 14.37
C GLU A 122 -3.15 -3.33 15.74
N CYS A 123 -2.49 -4.13 16.58
CA CYS A 123 -2.97 -4.50 17.90
C CYS A 123 -3.12 -3.27 18.81
N ARG A 124 -2.09 -2.43 18.86
CA ARG A 124 -2.05 -1.22 19.71
C ARG A 124 -3.01 -0.14 19.23
N SER A 125 -3.19 0.00 17.91
CA SER A 125 -4.07 1.01 17.34
C SER A 125 -5.54 0.58 17.29
N SER A 126 -5.80 -0.74 17.32
CA SER A 126 -7.09 -1.37 16.99
C SER A 126 -7.59 -1.05 15.56
N PHE A 127 -6.75 -0.54 14.67
CA PHE A 127 -7.08 -0.31 13.27
C PHE A 127 -6.53 -1.46 12.42
N ALA A 128 -7.42 -2.09 11.65
CA ALA A 128 -7.02 -3.14 10.74
C ALA A 128 -6.21 -2.55 9.58
N PHE A 129 -5.25 -3.34 9.11
CA PHE A 129 -4.28 -2.95 8.10
C PHE A 129 -4.97 -2.47 6.82
N GLN A 130 -5.93 -3.22 6.28
CA GLN A 130 -6.66 -2.86 5.05
C GLN A 130 -8.18 -2.80 5.30
N GLY A 131 -8.64 -1.69 5.91
CA GLY A 131 -10.06 -1.45 6.17
C GLY A 131 -10.62 -2.42 7.21
N ALA A 132 -11.18 -3.55 6.78
CA ALA A 132 -11.64 -4.63 7.67
C ALA A 132 -10.68 -5.83 7.73
N ARG A 133 -9.65 -5.87 6.88
CA ARG A 133 -8.69 -6.96 6.82
C ARG A 133 -7.51 -6.68 7.75
N TRP A 134 -7.30 -7.58 8.70
CA TRP A 134 -6.16 -7.55 9.60
C TRP A 134 -4.97 -8.27 8.96
N LEU A 135 -3.78 -7.67 9.02
CA LEU A 135 -2.55 -8.28 8.53
C LEU A 135 -2.23 -9.53 9.35
N GLY A 136 -2.49 -9.50 10.66
CA GLY A 136 -2.28 -10.65 11.56
C GLY A 136 -3.01 -11.93 11.15
N ASP A 137 -4.10 -11.82 10.38
CA ASP A 137 -4.85 -12.97 9.85
C ASP A 137 -4.24 -13.60 8.59
N ILE A 138 -3.28 -12.92 7.95
CA ILE A 138 -2.70 -13.39 6.68
C ILE A 138 -1.71 -14.54 6.92
N ALA A 139 -0.92 -14.44 7.99
CA ALA A 139 0.06 -15.45 8.38
C ALA A 139 0.11 -15.62 9.91
N PRO A 140 -0.96 -16.12 10.56
CA PRO A 140 -1.06 -16.24 12.01
C PRO A 140 -0.01 -17.20 12.61
N HIS A 141 0.51 -18.13 11.81
CA HIS A 141 1.59 -19.03 12.20
C HIS A 141 2.93 -18.31 12.46
N LEU A 142 3.10 -17.07 11.99
CA LEU A 142 4.28 -16.26 12.27
C LEU A 142 4.20 -15.53 13.63
N LEU A 143 3.03 -15.52 14.26
CA LEU A 143 2.77 -14.92 15.55
C LEU A 143 2.95 -15.95 16.66
N ASP A 144 3.54 -15.54 17.77
CA ASP A 144 3.54 -16.30 19.02
C ASP A 144 2.16 -16.23 19.70
N HIS A 145 2.04 -16.87 20.86
CA HIS A 145 0.78 -16.93 21.60
C HIS A 145 0.30 -15.52 22.02
N ASP A 146 1.21 -14.73 22.59
CA ASP A 146 0.91 -13.39 23.10
C ASP A 146 0.45 -12.44 21.99
N ALA A 147 1.11 -12.48 20.82
CA ALA A 147 0.70 -11.68 19.67
C ALA A 147 -0.66 -12.10 19.09
N ARG A 148 -1.01 -13.41 19.15
CA ARG A 148 -2.35 -13.87 18.74
C ARG A 148 -3.43 -13.42 19.71
N ASP A 149 -3.16 -13.49 21.02
CA ASP A 149 -4.09 -13.02 22.04
C ASP A 149 -4.28 -11.50 21.95
N ALA A 150 -3.19 -10.75 21.75
CA ALA A 150 -3.23 -9.32 21.50
C ALA A 150 -4.08 -8.98 20.26
N LEU A 151 -3.96 -9.77 19.17
CA LEU A 151 -4.77 -9.58 17.96
C LEU A 151 -6.25 -9.84 18.22
N VAL A 152 -6.59 -10.88 18.99
CA VAL A 152 -7.99 -11.16 19.38
C VAL A 152 -8.55 -10.02 20.22
N LEU A 153 -7.79 -9.53 21.20
CA LEU A 153 -8.18 -8.38 22.02
C LEU A 153 -8.35 -7.12 21.17
N ALA A 154 -7.41 -6.84 20.27
CA ALA A 154 -7.47 -5.67 19.39
C ALA A 154 -8.71 -5.66 18.51
N LYS A 155 -9.14 -6.81 17.99
CA LYS A 155 -10.39 -6.95 17.25
C LYS A 155 -11.63 -6.64 18.09
N LYS A 156 -11.65 -7.08 19.36
CA LYS A 156 -12.72 -6.74 20.31
C LYS A 156 -12.72 -5.23 20.61
N THR A 157 -11.55 -4.64 20.84
CA THR A 157 -11.37 -3.20 21.04
C THR A 157 -11.84 -2.41 19.82
N ALA A 158 -11.48 -2.85 18.61
CA ALA A 158 -11.91 -2.23 17.36
C ALA A 158 -13.44 -2.24 17.22
N ALA A 159 -14.09 -3.37 17.55
CA ALA A 159 -15.55 -3.47 17.51
C ALA A 159 -16.22 -2.48 18.47
N ARG A 160 -15.70 -2.34 19.70
CA ARG A 160 -16.19 -1.36 20.68
C ARG A 160 -15.97 0.08 20.21
N ARG A 161 -14.77 0.41 19.71
CA ARG A 161 -14.45 1.73 19.13
C ARG A 161 -15.43 2.08 18.01
N ILE A 162 -15.64 1.17 17.05
CA ILE A 162 -16.56 1.38 15.92
C ILE A 162 -18.00 1.59 16.41
N ALA A 163 -18.44 0.84 17.42
CA ALA A 163 -19.76 1.02 18.02
C ALA A 163 -19.90 2.41 18.68
N ALA A 164 -18.88 2.87 19.41
CA ALA A 164 -18.86 4.22 19.98
C ALA A 164 -18.89 5.32 18.90
N GLU A 165 -18.02 5.22 17.87
CA GLU A 165 -17.95 6.17 16.76
C GLU A 165 -19.26 6.26 15.97
N ARG A 166 -20.00 5.16 15.85
CA ARG A 166 -21.31 5.12 15.17
C ARG A 166 -22.38 5.96 15.85
N ARG A 167 -22.24 6.24 17.15
CA ARG A 167 -23.16 7.14 17.88
C ARG A 167 -23.04 8.59 17.38
N ILE A 168 -21.89 8.98 16.83
CA ILE A 168 -21.67 10.32 16.29
C ILE A 168 -22.36 10.46 14.92
N SER A 169 -23.42 11.27 14.89
CA SER A 169 -24.21 11.54 13.69
C SER A 169 -23.42 12.32 12.63
N ARG A 170 -23.83 12.22 11.36
CA ARG A 170 -23.14 12.90 10.25
C ARG A 170 -23.09 14.43 10.42
N PRO A 171 -24.15 15.13 10.88
CA PRO A 171 -24.10 16.58 11.13
C PRO A 171 -23.09 17.01 12.21
N MET A 172 -22.75 16.14 13.17
CA MET A 172 -21.77 16.44 14.21
C MET A 172 -20.32 16.39 13.70
N ARG A 173 -20.08 15.73 12.56
CA ARG A 173 -18.72 15.50 12.02
C ARG A 173 -18.17 16.75 11.37
N PHE A 174 -16.86 16.90 11.48
CA PHE A 174 -16.14 17.94 10.78
C PHE A 174 -16.17 17.72 9.26
N VAL A 175 -16.21 18.83 8.52
CA VAL A 175 -16.10 18.85 7.06
C VAL A 175 -14.85 19.63 6.69
N LYS A 176 -13.94 18.99 5.94
CA LYS A 176 -12.62 19.55 5.59
C LYS A 176 -11.84 20.06 6.82
N GLY A 177 -11.96 19.36 7.95
CA GLY A 177 -11.27 19.68 9.20
C GLY A 177 -11.94 20.73 10.09
N TRP A 178 -13.13 21.23 9.73
CA TRP A 178 -13.82 22.28 10.49
C TRP A 178 -15.20 21.84 11.00
N PRO A 179 -15.63 22.30 12.20
CA PRO A 179 -17.04 22.27 12.56
C PRO A 179 -17.86 23.10 11.57
N THR A 180 -19.10 22.67 11.35
CA THR A 180 -20.07 23.34 10.47
C THR A 180 -21.03 24.23 11.25
N ARG A 181 -21.28 23.90 12.51
CA ARG A 181 -22.08 24.66 13.48
C ARG A 181 -21.64 24.35 14.91
N MET A 182 -22.17 25.11 15.86
CA MET A 182 -22.13 24.72 17.26
C MET A 182 -22.96 23.44 17.48
N LEU A 183 -22.48 22.57 18.37
CA LEU A 183 -23.25 21.44 18.87
C LEU A 183 -24.28 21.93 19.89
N SER A 184 -25.38 21.18 20.04
CA SER A 184 -26.24 21.33 21.22
C SER A 184 -25.57 20.68 22.44
N ASP A 185 -26.06 21.00 23.64
CA ASP A 185 -25.63 20.38 24.89
C ASP A 185 -25.67 18.85 24.82
N THR A 186 -26.77 18.26 24.33
CA THR A 186 -26.91 16.80 24.17
C THR A 186 -25.89 16.22 23.19
N GLU A 187 -25.59 16.93 22.10
CA GLU A 187 -24.58 16.48 21.14
C GLU A 187 -23.16 16.60 21.69
N ALA A 188 -22.90 17.64 22.49
CA ALA A 188 -21.61 17.84 23.14
C ALA A 188 -21.37 16.81 24.24
N ASP A 189 -22.37 16.50 25.07
CA ASP A 189 -22.33 15.40 26.04
C ASP A 189 -22.03 14.07 25.34
N LEU A 190 -22.78 13.76 24.27
CA LEU A 190 -22.59 12.54 23.49
C LEU A 190 -21.17 12.45 22.90
N LEU A 191 -20.65 13.56 22.36
CA LEU A 191 -19.31 13.60 21.80
C LEU A 191 -18.24 13.43 22.90
N ALA A 192 -18.43 14.06 24.06
CA ALA A 192 -17.56 13.92 25.22
C ALA A 192 -17.51 12.46 25.71
N GLU A 193 -18.66 11.80 25.86
CA GLU A 193 -18.76 10.38 26.21
C GLU A 193 -18.03 9.47 25.23
N VAL A 194 -18.27 9.65 23.91
CA VAL A 194 -17.60 8.85 22.88
C VAL A 194 -16.09 9.04 22.94
N ARG A 195 -15.63 10.29 23.13
CA ARG A 195 -14.19 10.59 23.25
C ARG A 195 -13.59 9.94 24.49
N ALA A 196 -14.26 10.02 25.64
CA ALA A 196 -13.81 9.41 26.88
C ALA A 196 -13.71 7.88 26.76
N GLU A 197 -14.74 7.25 26.16
CA GLU A 197 -14.76 5.80 25.91
C GLU A 197 -13.58 5.38 25.02
N ILE A 198 -13.39 6.03 23.87
CA ILE A 198 -12.29 5.71 22.94
C ILE A 198 -10.93 6.01 23.59
N SER A 199 -10.82 7.08 24.37
CA SER A 199 -9.59 7.42 25.10
C SER A 199 -9.22 6.34 26.11
N GLY A 200 -10.20 5.79 26.84
CA GLY A 200 -9.99 4.67 27.75
C GLY A 200 -9.62 3.38 27.03
N LEU A 201 -10.33 3.06 25.93
CA LEU A 201 -10.06 1.85 25.12
C LEU A 201 -8.64 1.82 24.55
N LEU A 202 -8.13 2.97 24.12
CA LEU A 202 -6.85 3.11 23.42
C LEU A 202 -5.75 3.74 24.29
N GLN A 203 -6.02 3.95 25.58
CA GLN A 203 -5.11 4.60 26.53
C GLN A 203 -4.53 5.93 26.01
N LEU A 204 -5.38 6.73 25.37
CA LEU A 204 -5.01 8.03 24.86
C LEU A 204 -5.10 9.09 25.96
N ASN A 205 -4.29 10.14 25.84
CA ASN A 205 -4.43 11.36 26.63
C ASN A 205 -5.31 12.36 25.88
N ALA A 206 -6.60 12.05 25.73
CA ALA A 206 -7.54 12.91 25.01
C ALA A 206 -7.94 14.14 25.83
N ARG A 207 -8.10 15.28 25.16
CA ARG A 207 -8.63 16.53 25.72
C ARG A 207 -10.10 16.71 25.34
N PHE A 208 -10.79 17.66 25.98
CA PHE A 208 -12.19 17.99 25.70
C PHE A 208 -13.09 16.75 25.89
N LEU A 209 -13.20 16.32 27.14
CA LEU A 209 -13.92 15.11 27.57
C LEU A 209 -15.17 15.44 28.39
N ASP A 210 -15.60 16.70 28.34
CA ASP A 210 -16.79 17.23 28.97
C ASP A 210 -17.47 18.25 28.03
N ARG A 211 -18.71 18.64 28.38
CA ARG A 211 -19.52 19.57 27.60
C ARG A 211 -18.81 20.90 27.39
N ASP A 212 -18.31 21.50 28.47
CA ASP A 212 -17.71 22.83 28.46
C ASP A 212 -16.45 22.88 27.60
N GLY A 213 -15.58 21.88 27.71
CA GLY A 213 -14.39 21.76 26.88
C GLY A 213 -14.73 21.56 25.40
N ILE A 214 -15.77 20.78 25.09
CA ILE A 214 -16.24 20.61 23.71
C ILE A 214 -16.78 21.92 23.15
N HIS A 215 -17.66 22.61 23.88
CA HIS A 215 -18.22 23.90 23.46
C HIS A 215 -17.15 24.96 23.28
N GLY A 216 -16.24 25.10 24.26
CA GLY A 216 -15.10 26.01 24.18
C GLY A 216 -14.27 25.77 22.93
N ARG A 217 -13.93 24.50 22.66
CA ARG A 217 -13.15 24.15 21.46
C ARG A 217 -13.91 24.41 20.15
N TYR A 218 -15.21 24.14 20.10
CA TYR A 218 -16.01 24.41 18.91
C TYR A 218 -16.12 25.93 18.64
N ALA A 219 -16.32 26.74 19.67
CA ALA A 219 -16.37 28.19 19.57
C ALA A 219 -15.05 28.76 19.02
N GLU A 220 -13.90 28.32 19.56
CA GLU A 220 -12.57 28.68 19.05
C GLU A 220 -12.43 28.36 17.55
N LEU A 221 -12.77 27.13 17.16
CA LEU A 221 -12.61 26.67 15.77
C LEU A 221 -13.50 27.45 14.80
N LEU A 222 -14.75 27.75 15.19
CA LEU A 222 -15.65 28.55 14.35
C LEU A 222 -15.16 30.00 14.21
N ALA A 223 -14.64 30.60 15.28
CA ALA A 223 -14.05 31.94 15.24
C ALA A 223 -12.83 32.00 14.29
N VAL A 224 -11.94 31.01 14.36
CA VAL A 224 -10.78 30.90 13.46
C VAL A 224 -11.20 30.69 12.01
N LYS A 225 -12.26 29.89 11.76
CA LYS A 225 -12.77 29.70 10.39
C LYS A 225 -13.32 30.99 9.81
N ALA A 226 -14.08 31.75 10.62
CA ALA A 226 -14.66 33.02 10.21
C ALA A 226 -13.59 34.10 9.94
N SER A 227 -12.46 34.10 10.67
CA SER A 227 -11.36 35.02 10.38
C SER A 227 -10.66 34.65 9.07
N LYS A 228 -10.38 33.37 8.83
CA LYS A 228 -9.77 32.90 7.57
C LYS A 228 -10.60 33.17 6.33
N SER A 229 -11.92 33.08 6.43
CA SER A 229 -12.81 33.43 5.31
C SER A 229 -12.91 34.92 5.02
N ARG A 230 -12.53 35.79 5.98
CA ARG A 230 -12.51 37.25 5.79
C ARG A 230 -11.19 37.78 5.22
N SER A 231 -10.12 36.97 5.28
CA SER A 231 -8.78 37.34 4.80
C SER A 231 -8.41 36.72 3.44
N ALA A 232 -9.34 36.02 2.80
CA ALA A 232 -9.21 35.40 1.48
C ALA A 232 -10.18 36.08 0.51
#